data_AF-S7T502-F1
#
_entry.id   AF-S7T502-F1
#
_cell.length_a   1.000
_cell.length_b   1.000
_cell.length_c   1.000
_cell.angle_alpha   90.00
_cell.angle_beta   90.00
_cell.angle_gamma   90.00
#
_symmetry.space_group_name_H-M   'P 1'
#
loop_
_entity.id
_entity.type
_entity.pdbx_description
1 polymer ?
#
loop_
_entity_poly.entity_id
_entity_poly.type
_entity_poly.pdbx_seq_one_letter_code
_entity_poly.pdbx_strand_id
1 'polypeptide(L)'
;MLPIIITEGSSGILELRGLRGREKYFPDNDLEAALSHLFAFYELRATNGKRLRDNYWHLGFNWLSSRVNFLFWRCMFRFVQYGPLIERLHKNGTRPVVINKLNFGRIWDLMHPPFALLRRRKQEAFAAQVEAHNRAVAGRTRGGLLFYRYGPSDFRTREMLKIFEERQVPLVFNYSPSAKLLKEADVQPHPVYFLHRAVPGEPIFHNEYDLSAFPPLTRDFYAAVIRSIEETMSSAVREFESHKQHLASLRPDVYFGIDDANEVYPILFACKELGIPSVGYQLGMYARRQAGYVMEGWEPGEYQWFDNVIVWGAYWEAAIRRHSRVFPEGYFLQGANKHSYGYRRLESPRFSPRNILIPYEFWGNTQLIGRYIQKLIDLGYTVFFKFKPDERPLRQLDSYCLPPEYRSRIVQVFEITDELMAEINVVAGAMTTLLFDLLPYGKETWVFETEFRLLDDMIKDGFARRVRLDELEDIKPEELTERNMDYRYLFNDTPLTEVLERHVLSRMPNRV
;
A
#
# COMPACT_ATOMS: atom_id res chain seq x y z
N MET A 1 -15.40 -10.35 35.21
CA MET A 1 -14.07 -10.54 34.60
C MET A 1 -13.47 -9.17 34.33
N LEU A 2 -12.24 -8.90 34.78
CA LEU A 2 -11.54 -7.69 34.35
C LEU A 2 -11.25 -7.77 32.85
N PRO A 3 -11.39 -6.68 32.09
CA PRO A 3 -11.18 -6.69 30.66
C PRO A 3 -9.71 -6.99 30.32
N ILE A 4 -9.48 -7.76 29.26
CA ILE A 4 -8.15 -7.86 28.66
C ILE A 4 -7.88 -6.54 27.92
N ILE A 5 -6.79 -5.86 28.28
CA ILE A 5 -6.35 -4.65 27.60
C ILE A 5 -5.37 -5.05 26.51
N ILE A 6 -5.61 -4.60 25.28
CA ILE A 6 -4.76 -4.89 24.11
C ILE A 6 -4.15 -3.59 23.58
N THR A 7 -2.84 -3.60 23.39
CA THR A 7 -2.08 -2.51 22.75
C THR A 7 -1.28 -3.09 21.58
N GLU A 8 -1.36 -2.46 20.41
CA GLU A 8 -0.69 -2.91 19.18
C GLU A 8 0.57 -2.08 18.89
N GLY A 9 1.70 -2.72 18.61
CA GLY A 9 2.92 -2.08 18.11
C GLY A 9 2.82 -1.70 16.62
N SER A 10 3.77 -0.91 16.11
CA SER A 10 3.78 -0.51 14.69
C SER A 10 3.96 -1.67 13.72
N SER A 11 4.60 -2.76 14.14
CA SER A 11 4.73 -4.00 13.37
C SER A 11 3.56 -4.99 13.52
N GLY A 12 2.50 -4.62 14.25
CA GLY A 12 1.33 -5.47 14.46
C GLY A 12 1.44 -6.47 15.62
N ILE A 13 2.59 -6.57 16.29
CA ILE A 13 2.75 -7.34 17.54
C ILE A 13 1.85 -6.74 18.63
N LEU A 14 1.13 -7.59 19.37
CA LEU A 14 0.20 -7.14 20.40
C LEU A 14 0.76 -7.39 21.80
N GLU A 15 0.59 -6.42 22.71
CA GLU A 15 0.72 -6.61 24.14
C GLU A 15 -0.67 -6.80 24.76
N LEU A 16 -0.87 -7.94 25.41
CA LEU A 16 -2.09 -8.30 26.12
C LEU A 16 -1.83 -8.17 27.62
N ARG A 17 -2.70 -7.45 28.32
CA ARG A 17 -2.62 -7.24 29.77
C ARG A 17 -3.94 -7.68 30.39
N GLY A 18 -3.88 -8.62 31.33
CA GLY A 18 -5.05 -9.10 32.06
C GLY A 18 -4.70 -9.61 33.45
N LEU A 19 -5.66 -10.28 34.09
CA LEU A 19 -5.50 -10.85 35.44
C LEU A 19 -4.33 -11.85 35.56
N ARG A 20 -3.98 -12.54 34.46
CA ARG A 20 -2.91 -13.55 34.41
C ARG A 20 -1.53 -12.96 34.11
N GLY A 21 -1.40 -11.63 34.00
CA GLY A 21 -0.15 -10.95 33.71
C GLY A 21 -0.11 -10.29 32.33
N ARG A 22 1.11 -10.13 31.80
CA ARG A 22 1.39 -9.54 30.49
C ARG A 22 1.87 -10.62 29.53
N GLU A 23 1.30 -10.66 28.33
CA GLU A 23 1.64 -11.60 27.25
C GLU A 23 1.89 -10.80 25.96
N LYS A 24 2.81 -11.26 25.12
CA LYS A 24 2.95 -10.77 23.74
C LYS A 24 2.32 -11.77 22.77
N TYR A 25 1.54 -11.29 21.82
CA TYR A 25 1.03 -12.06 20.70
C TYR A 25 1.75 -11.64 19.42
N PHE A 26 2.33 -12.64 18.75
CA PHE A 26 3.02 -12.46 17.48
C PHE A 26 2.09 -12.93 16.35
N PRO A 27 1.72 -12.04 15.42
CA PRO A 27 0.79 -12.38 14.35
C PRO A 27 1.44 -13.28 13.29
N ASP A 28 0.63 -14.13 12.67
CA ASP A 28 1.00 -14.91 11.49
C ASP A 28 0.91 -14.06 10.22
N ASN A 29 2.00 -13.94 9.46
CA ASN A 29 2.07 -13.06 8.29
C ASN A 29 1.98 -13.83 6.96
N ASP A 30 1.34 -15.00 6.95
CA ASP A 30 1.17 -15.84 5.77
C ASP A 30 0.30 -15.18 4.67
N LEU A 31 0.96 -14.76 3.60
CA LEU A 31 0.31 -14.14 2.44
C LEU A 31 -0.42 -15.15 1.53
N GLU A 32 -0.03 -16.42 1.51
CA GLU A 32 -0.73 -17.46 0.74
C GLU A 32 -2.06 -17.84 1.40
N ALA A 33 -2.10 -17.89 2.73
CA ALA A 33 -3.34 -18.04 3.48
C ALA A 33 -4.29 -16.87 3.20
N ALA A 34 -3.77 -15.64 3.16
CA ALA A 34 -4.57 -14.45 2.85
C ALA A 34 -5.12 -14.48 1.40
N LEU A 35 -4.33 -14.93 0.42
CA LEU A 35 -4.79 -15.12 -0.97
C LEU A 35 -5.84 -16.21 -1.07
N SER A 36 -5.65 -17.33 -0.36
CA SER A 36 -6.60 -18.44 -0.29
C SER A 36 -7.96 -17.96 0.23
N HIS A 37 -7.96 -17.14 1.28
CA HIS A 37 -9.16 -16.49 1.78
C HIS A 37 -9.81 -15.56 0.75
N LEU A 38 -9.02 -14.73 0.06
CA LEU A 38 -9.53 -13.82 -0.96
C LEU A 38 -10.23 -14.57 -2.11
N PHE A 39 -9.60 -15.62 -2.64
CA PHE A 39 -10.18 -16.41 -3.73
C PHE A 39 -11.41 -17.21 -3.29
N ALA A 40 -11.38 -17.80 -2.09
CA ALA A 40 -12.57 -18.43 -1.52
C ALA A 40 -13.73 -17.42 -1.33
N PHE A 41 -13.40 -16.18 -0.96
CA PHE A 41 -14.38 -15.10 -0.80
C PHE A 41 -15.02 -14.68 -2.13
N TYR A 42 -14.26 -14.64 -3.23
CA TYR A 42 -14.81 -14.34 -4.57
C TYR A 42 -15.81 -15.38 -5.06
N GLU A 43 -15.62 -16.64 -4.67
CA GLU A 43 -16.43 -17.78 -5.11
C GLU A 43 -17.66 -18.03 -4.23
N LEU A 44 -17.88 -17.22 -3.20
CA LEU A 44 -19.13 -17.26 -2.41
C LEU A 44 -20.34 -17.11 -3.32
N ARG A 45 -21.35 -17.96 -3.13
CA ARG A 45 -22.55 -17.95 -3.96
C ARG A 45 -23.70 -17.26 -3.26
N ALA A 46 -24.33 -16.34 -3.97
CA ALA A 46 -25.58 -15.74 -3.53
C ALA A 46 -26.75 -16.71 -3.73
N THR A 47 -27.90 -16.38 -3.13
CA THR A 47 -29.14 -17.17 -3.27
C THR A 47 -29.58 -17.36 -4.73
N ASN A 48 -29.21 -16.44 -5.63
CA ASN A 48 -29.44 -16.51 -7.07
C ASN A 48 -28.40 -17.35 -7.84
N GLY A 49 -27.46 -18.01 -7.15
CA GLY A 49 -26.40 -18.83 -7.73
C GLY A 49 -25.18 -18.08 -8.27
N LYS A 50 -25.25 -16.75 -8.39
CA LYS A 50 -24.12 -15.92 -8.86
C LYS A 50 -23.02 -15.86 -7.82
N ARG A 51 -21.78 -15.75 -8.29
CA ARG A 51 -20.63 -15.57 -7.41
C ARG A 51 -20.57 -14.14 -6.90
N LEU A 52 -20.00 -13.95 -5.72
CA LEU A 52 -19.78 -12.66 -5.10
C LEU A 52 -19.06 -11.69 -6.04
N ARG A 53 -18.04 -12.18 -6.74
CA ARG A 53 -17.28 -11.37 -7.69
C ARG A 53 -18.09 -10.77 -8.84
N ASP A 54 -19.22 -11.39 -9.17
CA ASP A 54 -20.08 -11.06 -10.31
C ASP A 54 -21.31 -10.21 -9.89
N ASN A 55 -21.51 -9.94 -8.60
CA ASN A 55 -22.75 -9.34 -8.06
C ASN A 55 -22.75 -7.81 -7.94
N TYR A 56 -21.62 -7.14 -8.19
CA TYR A 56 -21.43 -5.72 -7.86
C TYR A 56 -21.31 -4.80 -9.08
N TRP A 57 -21.94 -5.21 -10.19
CA TRP A 57 -22.07 -4.36 -11.37
C TRP A 57 -23.14 -3.29 -11.17
N HIS A 58 -22.75 -2.02 -11.26
CA HIS A 58 -23.67 -0.88 -11.17
C HIS A 58 -23.12 0.30 -11.96
N LEU A 59 -23.99 0.95 -12.76
CA LEU A 59 -23.63 2.07 -13.64
C LEU A 59 -22.46 1.76 -14.59
N GLY A 60 -22.34 0.50 -15.04
CA GLY A 60 -21.28 0.07 -15.97
C GLY A 60 -19.95 -0.29 -15.31
N PHE A 61 -19.83 -0.20 -13.98
CA PHE A 61 -18.62 -0.51 -13.23
C PHE A 61 -18.82 -1.74 -12.33
N ASN A 62 -17.81 -2.61 -12.24
CA ASN A 62 -17.77 -3.63 -11.18
C ASN A 62 -17.14 -3.01 -9.92
N TRP A 63 -17.99 -2.63 -8.96
CA TRP A 63 -17.55 -1.92 -7.76
C TRP A 63 -16.72 -2.79 -6.81
N LEU A 64 -16.80 -4.13 -6.89
CA LEU A 64 -15.96 -4.99 -6.08
C LEU A 64 -14.48 -4.85 -6.45
N SER A 65 -14.20 -4.60 -7.72
CA SER A 65 -12.83 -4.44 -8.21
C SER A 65 -12.11 -3.28 -7.50
N SER A 66 -12.84 -2.22 -7.13
CA SER A 66 -12.33 -1.10 -6.32
C SER A 66 -11.98 -1.46 -4.87
N ARG A 67 -12.37 -2.66 -4.40
CA ARG A 67 -12.21 -3.12 -3.02
C ARG A 67 -11.18 -4.22 -2.88
N VAL A 68 -10.58 -4.72 -3.96
CA VAL A 68 -9.66 -5.87 -3.89
C VAL A 68 -8.47 -5.59 -2.97
N ASN A 69 -7.83 -4.41 -3.08
CA ASN A 69 -6.72 -4.06 -2.21
C ASN A 69 -7.12 -3.99 -0.73
N PHE A 70 -8.31 -3.43 -0.45
CA PHE A 70 -8.88 -3.39 0.89
C PHE A 70 -9.17 -4.79 1.42
N LEU A 71 -9.86 -5.62 0.63
CA LEU A 71 -10.19 -7.00 0.97
C LEU A 71 -8.92 -7.78 1.32
N PHE A 72 -7.89 -7.71 0.48
CA PHE A 72 -6.65 -8.42 0.73
C PHE A 72 -5.92 -7.91 1.98
N TRP A 73 -5.52 -6.63 2.01
CA TRP A 73 -4.61 -6.12 3.05
C TRP A 73 -5.28 -5.73 4.37
N ARG A 74 -6.56 -5.35 4.35
CA ARG A 74 -7.29 -4.86 5.53
C ARG A 74 -8.26 -5.89 6.11
N CYS A 75 -8.69 -6.87 5.31
CA CYS A 75 -9.56 -7.94 5.78
C CYS A 75 -8.79 -9.27 5.85
N MET A 76 -8.48 -9.90 4.72
CA MET A 76 -7.98 -11.28 4.68
C MET A 76 -6.64 -11.43 5.38
N PHE A 77 -5.66 -10.57 5.06
CA PHE A 77 -4.36 -10.60 5.73
C PHE A 77 -4.46 -10.34 7.23
N ARG A 78 -5.36 -9.45 7.67
CA ARG A 78 -5.56 -9.16 9.10
C ARG A 78 -6.30 -10.28 9.82
N PHE A 79 -7.18 -10.99 9.11
CA PHE A 79 -7.82 -12.19 9.62
C PHE A 79 -6.81 -13.32 9.80
N VAL A 80 -5.86 -13.52 8.86
CA VAL A 80 -4.75 -14.47 9.05
C VAL A 80 -3.91 -14.09 10.26
N GLN A 81 -3.49 -12.82 10.36
CA GLN A 81 -2.65 -12.34 11.46
C GLN A 81 -3.27 -12.52 12.85
N TYR A 82 -4.58 -12.30 12.98
CA TYR A 82 -5.21 -12.16 14.29
C TYR A 82 -6.34 -13.17 14.55
N GLY A 83 -6.73 -13.96 13.56
CA GLY A 83 -7.81 -14.95 13.64
C GLY A 83 -7.67 -15.89 14.84
N PRO A 84 -6.50 -16.51 15.08
CA PRO A 84 -6.29 -17.35 16.26
C PRO A 84 -6.54 -16.62 17.59
N LEU A 85 -6.14 -15.34 17.70
CA LEU A 85 -6.41 -14.55 18.89
C LEU A 85 -7.90 -14.19 19.03
N ILE A 86 -8.56 -13.82 17.94
CA ILE A 86 -10.00 -13.52 17.93
C ILE A 86 -10.79 -14.77 18.35
N GLU A 87 -10.41 -15.95 17.83
CA GLU A 87 -11.01 -17.22 18.21
C GLU A 87 -10.84 -17.49 19.71
N ARG A 88 -9.63 -17.29 20.24
CA ARG A 88 -9.33 -17.43 21.68
C ARG A 88 -10.18 -16.49 22.53
N LEU A 89 -10.35 -15.25 22.11
CA LEU A 89 -11.18 -14.27 22.82
C LEU A 89 -12.67 -14.66 22.79
N HIS A 90 -13.16 -15.13 21.63
CA HIS A 90 -14.54 -15.58 21.46
C HIS A 90 -14.85 -16.82 22.33
N LYS A 91 -14.00 -17.86 22.26
CA LYS A 91 -14.13 -19.08 23.09
C LYS A 91 -14.17 -18.78 24.59
N ASN A 92 -13.42 -17.76 25.03
CA ASN A 92 -13.36 -17.34 26.42
C ASN A 92 -14.45 -16.30 26.81
N GLY A 93 -15.37 -15.96 25.90
CA GLY A 93 -16.39 -14.92 26.13
C GLY A 93 -15.80 -13.56 26.51
N THR A 94 -14.57 -13.27 26.10
CA THR A 94 -13.82 -12.10 26.54
C THR A 94 -13.91 -10.97 25.53
N ARG A 95 -14.37 -9.79 25.97
CA ARG A 95 -14.31 -8.56 25.18
C ARG A 95 -13.08 -7.74 25.57
N PRO A 96 -12.11 -7.55 24.66
CA PRO A 96 -10.93 -6.76 24.95
C PRO A 96 -11.23 -5.25 24.93
N VAL A 97 -10.44 -4.50 25.68
CA VAL A 97 -10.32 -3.05 25.55
C VAL A 97 -9.09 -2.77 24.70
N VAL A 98 -9.30 -2.32 23.46
CA VAL A 98 -8.21 -1.98 22.53
C VAL A 98 -7.84 -0.51 22.69
N ILE A 99 -6.62 -0.23 23.15
CA ILE A 99 -6.18 1.14 23.48
C ILE A 99 -5.87 1.94 22.21
N ASN A 100 -5.18 1.34 21.25
CA ASN A 100 -4.85 1.96 19.97
C ASN A 100 -5.44 1.14 18.82
N LYS A 101 -6.38 1.75 18.09
CA LYS A 101 -7.12 1.12 16.99
C LYS A 101 -6.31 1.10 15.69
N LEU A 102 -5.22 0.33 15.70
CA LEU A 102 -4.42 -0.01 14.53
C LEU A 102 -5.05 -1.20 13.78
N ASN A 103 -4.32 -2.24 13.40
CA ASN A 103 -4.85 -3.31 12.55
C ASN A 103 -5.76 -4.28 13.32
N PHE A 104 -5.34 -4.75 14.50
CA PHE A 104 -6.17 -5.61 15.36
C PHE A 104 -7.46 -4.92 15.76
N GLY A 105 -7.37 -3.65 16.19
CA GLY A 105 -8.56 -2.88 16.58
C GLY A 105 -9.55 -2.69 15.42
N ARG A 106 -9.06 -2.54 14.19
CA ARG A 106 -9.92 -2.40 12.99
C ARG A 106 -10.61 -3.70 12.61
N ILE A 107 -9.90 -4.83 12.61
CA ILE A 107 -10.52 -6.13 12.33
C ILE A 107 -11.52 -6.52 13.44
N TRP A 108 -11.20 -6.16 14.69
CA TRP A 108 -12.12 -6.34 15.81
C TRP A 108 -13.40 -5.50 15.64
N ASP A 109 -13.27 -4.20 15.34
CA ASP A 109 -14.40 -3.30 15.09
C ASP A 109 -15.23 -3.74 13.85
N LEU A 110 -14.60 -4.33 12.83
CA LEU A 110 -15.31 -4.87 11.66
C LEU A 110 -16.29 -5.98 12.08
N MET A 111 -15.82 -6.93 12.89
CA MET A 111 -16.61 -8.06 13.38
C MET A 111 -17.58 -7.65 14.52
N HIS A 112 -17.22 -6.63 15.29
CA HIS A 112 -17.96 -6.15 16.45
C HIS A 112 -18.23 -4.64 16.34
N PRO A 113 -19.09 -4.21 15.38
CA PRO A 113 -19.29 -2.80 15.08
C PRO A 113 -19.80 -2.04 16.31
N PRO A 114 -19.21 -0.87 16.64
CA PRO A 114 -19.69 -0.06 17.75
C PRO A 114 -21.04 0.59 17.40
N PHE A 115 -21.87 0.84 18.41
CA PHE A 115 -23.11 1.61 18.26
C PHE A 115 -22.78 3.07 17.92
N ALA A 116 -23.28 3.60 16.79
CA ALA A 116 -22.66 4.79 16.17
C ALA A 116 -23.61 5.86 15.60
N LEU A 117 -24.81 6.05 16.16
CA LEU A 117 -25.78 7.05 15.66
C LEU A 117 -25.20 8.48 15.58
N LEU A 118 -24.51 8.94 16.63
CA LEU A 118 -23.88 10.27 16.67
C LEU A 118 -22.72 10.42 15.65
N ARG A 119 -22.03 9.32 15.34
CA ARG A 119 -20.94 9.31 14.36
C ARG A 119 -21.49 9.53 12.95
N ARG A 120 -22.63 8.91 12.64
CA ARG A 120 -23.32 9.07 11.34
C ARG A 120 -23.65 10.53 11.06
N ARG A 121 -24.27 11.25 12.01
CA ARG A 121 -24.60 12.68 11.86
C ARG A 121 -23.36 13.57 11.62
N LYS A 122 -22.27 13.32 12.36
CA LYS A 122 -21.00 14.05 12.16
C LYS A 122 -20.42 13.80 10.77
N GLN A 123 -20.52 12.57 10.29
CA GLN A 123 -20.06 12.19 8.95
C GLN A 123 -20.91 12.81 7.85
N GLU A 124 -22.23 12.86 8.01
CA GLU A 124 -23.16 13.55 7.10
C GLU A 124 -22.83 15.04 7.00
N ALA A 125 -22.65 15.71 8.13
CA ALA A 125 -22.27 17.13 8.16
C ALA A 125 -20.90 17.37 7.50
N PHE A 126 -19.92 16.51 7.75
CA PHE A 126 -18.60 16.63 7.14
C PHE A 126 -18.63 16.39 5.63
N ALA A 127 -19.36 15.37 5.16
CA ALA A 127 -19.54 15.09 3.74
C ALA A 127 -20.20 16.26 3.00
N ALA A 128 -21.21 16.90 3.62
CA ALA A 128 -21.85 18.07 3.06
C ALA A 128 -20.91 19.29 2.95
N GLN A 129 -19.99 19.47 3.91
CA GLN A 129 -18.98 20.55 3.83
C GLN A 129 -17.97 20.30 2.70
N VAL A 130 -17.51 19.05 2.54
CA VAL A 130 -16.63 18.65 1.44
C VAL A 130 -17.31 18.86 0.08
N GLU A 131 -18.58 18.46 -0.03
CA GLU A 131 -19.41 18.68 -1.21
C GLU A 131 -19.54 20.17 -1.57
N ALA A 132 -19.88 21.02 -0.60
CA ALA A 132 -20.00 22.46 -0.81
C ALA A 132 -18.66 23.09 -1.24
N HIS A 133 -17.55 22.66 -0.63
CA HIS A 133 -16.21 23.10 -1.00
C HIS A 133 -15.85 22.70 -2.44
N ASN A 134 -16.02 21.43 -2.79
CA ASN A 134 -15.73 20.92 -4.13
C ASN A 134 -16.54 21.65 -5.21
N ARG A 135 -17.81 21.92 -4.94
CA ARG A 135 -18.68 22.71 -5.81
C ARG A 135 -18.15 24.13 -6.02
N ALA A 136 -17.70 24.78 -4.96
CA ALA A 136 -17.11 26.12 -5.05
C ALA A 136 -15.81 26.12 -5.88
N VAL A 137 -14.94 25.11 -5.67
CA VAL A 137 -13.69 24.95 -6.42
C VAL A 137 -13.96 24.71 -7.90
N ALA A 138 -14.90 23.81 -8.22
CA ALA A 138 -15.31 23.52 -9.58
C ALA A 138 -16.00 24.70 -10.28
N GLY A 139 -16.62 25.62 -9.52
CA GLY A 139 -17.22 26.83 -10.06
C GLY A 139 -16.22 27.97 -10.35
N ARG A 140 -15.08 28.01 -9.66
CA ARG A 140 -14.06 29.07 -9.80
C ARG A 140 -12.84 28.68 -10.65
N THR A 141 -12.67 27.38 -10.90
CA THR A 141 -11.49 26.81 -11.59
C THR A 141 -11.94 26.07 -12.84
N ARG A 142 -11.15 26.13 -13.92
CA ARG A 142 -11.44 25.39 -15.14
C ARG A 142 -10.17 24.91 -15.85
N GLY A 143 -10.16 23.65 -16.27
CA GLY A 143 -8.98 23.04 -16.90
C GLY A 143 -7.87 22.74 -15.91
N GLY A 144 -6.70 22.42 -16.46
CA GLY A 144 -5.49 22.12 -15.70
C GLY A 144 -5.35 20.64 -15.33
N LEU A 145 -4.28 20.38 -14.60
CA LEU A 145 -3.91 19.08 -14.10
C LEU A 145 -4.54 18.84 -12.72
N LEU A 146 -5.48 17.89 -12.64
CA LEU A 146 -6.01 17.43 -11.36
C LEU A 146 -5.04 16.42 -10.75
N PHE A 147 -4.23 16.88 -9.81
CA PHE A 147 -3.07 16.14 -9.30
C PHE A 147 -3.34 15.50 -7.94
N TYR A 148 -3.52 14.19 -7.91
CA TYR A 148 -3.72 13.42 -6.69
C TYR A 148 -2.45 13.28 -5.86
N ARG A 149 -2.57 13.64 -4.58
CA ARG A 149 -1.53 13.47 -3.55
C ARG A 149 -2.21 13.08 -2.23
N TYR A 150 -1.56 12.29 -1.39
CA TYR A 150 -2.15 11.95 -0.09
C TYR A 150 -2.23 13.14 0.89
N GLY A 151 -1.52 14.22 0.60
CA GLY A 151 -1.58 15.47 1.34
C GLY A 151 -0.50 16.47 0.92
N PRO A 152 -0.44 17.64 1.58
CA PRO A 152 0.47 18.73 1.18
C PRO A 152 1.95 18.35 1.22
N SER A 153 2.37 17.54 2.19
CA SER A 153 3.75 17.10 2.39
C SER A 153 4.05 15.70 1.83
N ASP A 154 3.30 15.27 0.80
CA ASP A 154 3.47 13.93 0.23
C ASP A 154 4.83 13.78 -0.47
N PHE A 155 5.75 13.04 0.15
CA PHE A 155 7.11 12.83 -0.37
C PHE A 155 7.14 12.00 -1.65
N ARG A 156 6.11 11.16 -1.90
CA ARG A 156 6.04 10.25 -3.06
C ARG A 156 5.87 10.99 -4.38
N THR A 157 5.28 12.18 -4.33
CA THR A 157 4.96 13.02 -5.50
C THR A 157 5.77 14.31 -5.55
N ARG A 158 6.72 14.49 -4.62
CA ARG A 158 7.49 15.74 -4.45
C ARG A 158 8.28 16.12 -5.70
N GLU A 159 8.97 15.17 -6.32
CA GLU A 159 9.78 15.42 -7.52
C GLU A 159 8.90 15.76 -8.73
N MET A 160 7.77 15.06 -8.88
CA MET A 160 6.78 15.35 -9.93
C MET A 160 6.15 16.74 -9.76
N LEU A 161 5.81 17.12 -8.52
CA LEU A 161 5.27 18.46 -8.22
C LEU A 161 6.24 19.55 -8.64
N LYS A 162 7.52 19.41 -8.27
CA LYS A 162 8.57 20.37 -8.62
C LYS A 162 8.64 20.58 -10.13
N ILE A 163 8.60 19.50 -10.91
CA ILE A 163 8.60 19.57 -12.38
C ILE A 163 7.37 20.32 -12.91
N PHE A 164 6.18 20.01 -12.40
CA PHE A 164 4.96 20.70 -12.82
C PHE A 164 4.97 22.19 -12.48
N GLU A 165 5.48 22.57 -11.31
CA GLU A 165 5.61 23.96 -10.90
C GLU A 165 6.66 24.72 -11.73
N GLU A 166 7.81 24.09 -12.03
CA GLU A 166 8.84 24.65 -12.92
C GLU A 166 8.31 24.86 -14.34
N ARG A 167 7.41 23.99 -14.81
CA ARG A 167 6.72 24.13 -16.10
C ARG A 167 5.45 24.97 -16.04
N GLN A 168 5.17 25.60 -14.89
CA GLN A 168 4.01 26.49 -14.69
C GLN A 168 2.68 25.82 -15.07
N VAL A 169 2.56 24.51 -14.84
CA VAL A 169 1.35 23.74 -15.14
C VAL A 169 0.21 24.27 -14.25
N PRO A 170 -0.98 24.59 -14.80
CA PRO A 170 -2.13 24.93 -13.99
C PRO A 170 -2.56 23.72 -13.15
N LEU A 171 -2.35 23.78 -11.84
CA LEU A 171 -2.58 22.65 -10.93
C LEU A 171 -3.89 22.83 -10.13
N VAL A 172 -4.58 21.71 -9.93
CA VAL A 172 -5.59 21.55 -8.88
C VAL A 172 -5.19 20.33 -8.06
N PHE A 173 -4.90 20.53 -6.79
CA PHE A 173 -4.56 19.43 -5.91
C PHE A 173 -5.78 18.59 -5.58
N ASN A 174 -5.67 17.28 -5.77
CA ASN A 174 -6.67 16.33 -5.31
C ASN A 174 -6.19 15.61 -4.05
N TYR A 175 -6.87 15.84 -2.93
CA TYR A 175 -6.51 15.26 -1.64
C TYR A 175 -7.62 14.38 -1.07
N SER A 176 -7.21 13.45 -0.22
CA SER A 176 -8.10 12.88 0.77
C SER A 176 -8.62 13.94 1.75
N PRO A 177 -9.91 13.94 2.11
CA PRO A 177 -10.48 14.94 2.98
C PRO A 177 -10.04 14.69 4.44
N SER A 178 -9.74 15.78 5.15
CA SER A 178 -9.71 15.79 6.60
C SER A 178 -10.23 17.13 7.11
N ALA A 179 -10.78 17.16 8.32
CA ALA A 179 -11.28 18.41 8.91
C ALA A 179 -10.20 19.49 9.05
N LYS A 180 -8.93 19.08 9.18
CA LYS A 180 -7.79 20.01 9.19
C LYS A 180 -7.55 20.57 7.77
N LEU A 181 -7.37 19.69 6.79
CA LEU A 181 -7.07 20.11 5.41
C LEU A 181 -8.20 20.93 4.80
N LEU A 182 -9.46 20.63 5.11
CA LEU A 182 -10.61 21.41 4.63
C LEU A 182 -10.57 22.85 5.14
N LYS A 183 -10.16 23.07 6.40
CA LYS A 183 -9.99 24.42 6.97
C LYS A 183 -8.79 25.16 6.41
N GLU A 184 -7.75 24.42 6.02
CA GLU A 184 -6.49 24.94 5.48
C GLU A 184 -6.50 24.99 3.93
N ALA A 185 -7.64 24.75 3.29
CA ALA A 185 -7.73 24.60 1.84
C ALA A 185 -7.40 25.90 1.09
N ASP A 186 -7.85 27.06 1.60
CA ASP A 186 -7.64 28.35 0.95
C ASP A 186 -6.22 28.93 1.15
N VAL A 187 -5.41 28.32 2.04
CA VAL A 187 -3.99 28.70 2.23
C VAL A 187 -3.02 27.76 1.53
N GLN A 188 -3.52 26.77 0.79
CA GLN A 188 -2.67 25.94 -0.06
C GLN A 188 -2.18 26.74 -1.28
N PRO A 189 -1.01 26.40 -1.84
CA PRO A 189 -0.45 27.13 -2.98
C PRO A 189 -1.26 26.96 -4.28
N HIS A 190 -2.10 25.92 -4.36
CA HIS A 190 -2.97 25.63 -5.50
C HIS A 190 -4.38 25.30 -5.00
N PRO A 191 -5.45 25.50 -5.81
CA PRO A 191 -6.79 25.09 -5.46
C PRO A 191 -6.86 23.61 -5.06
N VAL A 192 -7.65 23.30 -4.03
CA VAL A 192 -7.78 21.93 -3.51
C VAL A 192 -9.17 21.37 -3.81
N TYR A 193 -9.22 20.27 -4.52
CA TYR A 193 -10.40 19.44 -4.72
C TYR A 193 -10.30 18.18 -3.85
N PHE A 194 -11.31 17.87 -3.05
CA PHE A 194 -11.26 16.74 -2.13
C PHE A 194 -11.95 15.49 -2.69
N LEU A 195 -11.41 14.33 -2.37
CA LEU A 195 -12.21 13.10 -2.33
C LEU A 195 -13.25 13.22 -1.19
N HIS A 196 -14.27 12.37 -1.16
CA HIS A 196 -15.27 12.35 -0.08
C HIS A 196 -15.00 11.22 0.92
N ARG A 197 -14.41 10.11 0.47
CA ARG A 197 -14.09 8.87 1.23
C ARG A 197 -15.27 8.11 1.82
N ALA A 198 -16.31 8.81 2.29
CA ALA A 198 -17.48 8.20 2.89
C ALA A 198 -18.71 9.12 2.78
N VAL A 199 -19.58 8.84 1.82
CA VAL A 199 -20.84 9.55 1.54
C VAL A 199 -22.01 8.74 2.12
N PRO A 200 -22.65 9.24 3.20
CA PRO A 200 -23.81 8.59 3.79
C PRO A 200 -24.98 8.47 2.82
N GLY A 201 -25.82 7.47 3.03
CA GLY A 201 -27.01 7.22 2.22
C GLY A 201 -27.48 5.79 2.37
N GLU A 202 -28.63 5.48 1.78
CA GLU A 202 -29.17 4.12 1.77
C GLU A 202 -28.23 3.16 1.03
N PRO A 203 -28.08 1.91 1.48
CA PRO A 203 -27.21 0.98 0.77
C PRO A 203 -27.82 0.60 -0.58
N ILE A 204 -26.96 0.49 -1.60
CA ILE A 204 -27.32 0.16 -2.99
C ILE A 204 -27.23 -1.34 -3.20
N PHE A 205 -26.26 -1.97 -2.54
CA PHE A 205 -26.03 -3.41 -2.61
C PHE A 205 -26.54 -4.09 -1.35
N HIS A 206 -27.26 -5.21 -1.53
CA HIS A 206 -27.80 -6.05 -0.46
C HIS A 206 -27.87 -7.50 -0.95
N ASN A 207 -26.75 -8.21 -0.94
CA ASN A 207 -26.72 -9.60 -1.38
C ASN A 207 -26.60 -10.54 -0.18
N GLU A 208 -27.33 -11.66 -0.24
CA GLU A 208 -27.23 -12.74 0.74
C GLU A 208 -26.42 -13.89 0.16
N TYR A 209 -25.44 -14.38 0.92
CA TYR A 209 -24.50 -15.42 0.51
C TYR A 209 -24.59 -16.64 1.42
N ASP A 210 -24.43 -17.83 0.85
CA ASP A 210 -24.30 -19.06 1.61
C ASP A 210 -22.89 -19.18 2.22
N LEU A 211 -22.83 -19.13 3.55
CA LEU A 211 -21.61 -19.26 4.34
C LEU A 211 -21.57 -20.56 5.16
N SER A 212 -22.48 -21.50 4.90
CA SER A 212 -22.66 -22.74 5.68
C SER A 212 -21.43 -23.65 5.63
N ALA A 213 -20.71 -23.65 4.50
CA ALA A 213 -19.51 -24.45 4.28
C ALA A 213 -18.28 -24.00 5.12
N PHE A 214 -18.32 -22.82 5.73
CA PHE A 214 -17.19 -22.26 6.47
C PHE A 214 -17.30 -22.51 7.99
N PRO A 215 -16.15 -22.66 8.69
CA PRO A 215 -16.12 -22.69 10.15
C PRO A 215 -16.75 -21.45 10.79
N PRO A 216 -17.25 -21.54 12.04
CA PRO A 216 -18.01 -20.45 12.67
C PRO A 216 -17.32 -19.08 12.64
N LEU A 217 -16.02 -19.01 13.01
CA LEU A 217 -15.29 -17.75 13.01
C LEU A 217 -15.16 -17.15 11.59
N THR A 218 -14.85 -17.98 10.60
CA THR A 218 -14.72 -17.56 9.20
C THR A 218 -16.06 -17.10 8.64
N ARG A 219 -17.16 -17.77 9.00
CA ARG A 219 -18.52 -17.36 8.64
C ARG A 219 -18.85 -15.97 9.18
N ASP A 220 -18.63 -15.73 10.47
CA ASP A 220 -18.89 -14.44 11.10
C ASP A 220 -18.02 -13.33 10.49
N PHE A 221 -16.75 -13.64 10.22
CA PHE A 221 -15.82 -12.73 9.55
C PHE A 221 -16.28 -12.39 8.14
N TYR A 222 -16.60 -13.39 7.29
CA TYR A 222 -17.06 -13.15 5.93
C TYR A 222 -18.37 -12.36 5.88
N ALA A 223 -19.33 -12.66 6.76
CA ALA A 223 -20.56 -11.88 6.89
C ALA A 223 -20.27 -10.40 7.22
N ALA A 224 -19.33 -10.15 8.13
CA ALA A 224 -18.91 -8.79 8.48
C ALA A 224 -18.19 -8.07 7.33
N VAL A 225 -17.36 -8.78 6.58
CA VAL A 225 -16.68 -8.25 5.37
C VAL A 225 -17.70 -7.90 4.30
N ILE A 226 -18.65 -8.79 3.97
CA ILE A 226 -19.72 -8.56 2.98
C ILE A 226 -20.47 -7.26 3.32
N ARG A 227 -20.99 -7.14 4.54
CA ARG A 227 -21.67 -5.93 4.99
C ARG A 227 -20.80 -4.68 4.80
N SER A 228 -19.53 -4.74 5.21
CA SER A 228 -18.63 -3.60 5.10
C SER A 228 -18.30 -3.21 3.66
N ILE A 229 -18.09 -4.17 2.76
CA ILE A 229 -17.84 -3.83 1.36
C ILE A 229 -19.10 -3.29 0.69
N GLU A 230 -20.28 -3.82 0.97
CA GLU A 230 -21.53 -3.34 0.39
C GLU A 230 -21.85 -1.90 0.84
N GLU A 231 -21.65 -1.59 2.12
CA GLU A 231 -21.78 -0.23 2.65
C GLU A 231 -20.78 0.73 1.97
N THR A 232 -19.51 0.34 1.89
CA THR A 232 -18.45 1.20 1.33
C THR A 232 -18.56 1.37 -0.18
N MET A 233 -18.94 0.33 -0.93
CA MET A 233 -19.22 0.42 -2.37
C MET A 233 -20.46 1.30 -2.62
N SER A 234 -21.51 1.17 -1.82
CA SER A 234 -22.69 2.04 -1.93
C SER A 234 -22.34 3.52 -1.72
N SER A 235 -21.46 3.79 -0.75
CA SER A 235 -20.89 5.12 -0.54
C SER A 235 -20.05 5.59 -1.74
N ALA A 236 -19.23 4.71 -2.30
CA ALA A 236 -18.36 5.00 -3.43
C ALA A 236 -19.15 5.35 -4.70
N VAL A 237 -20.30 4.70 -4.95
CA VAL A 237 -21.22 5.06 -6.04
C VAL A 237 -21.72 6.51 -5.90
N ARG A 238 -22.11 6.92 -4.69
CA ARG A 238 -22.58 8.30 -4.45
C ARG A 238 -21.46 9.33 -4.61
N GLU A 239 -20.26 8.99 -4.14
CA GLU A 239 -19.06 9.81 -4.33
C GLU A 239 -18.75 9.99 -5.83
N PHE A 240 -18.86 8.93 -6.62
CA PHE A 240 -18.71 8.97 -8.07
C PHE A 240 -19.72 9.91 -8.74
N GLU A 241 -21.00 9.84 -8.39
CA GLU A 241 -22.01 10.74 -8.96
C GLU A 241 -21.75 12.22 -8.61
N SER A 242 -21.32 12.50 -7.38
CA SER A 242 -20.89 13.85 -6.99
C SER A 242 -19.66 14.31 -7.80
N HIS A 243 -18.64 13.45 -7.91
CA HIS A 243 -17.47 13.75 -8.72
C HIS A 243 -17.83 14.00 -10.18
N LYS A 244 -18.73 13.22 -10.77
CA LYS A 244 -19.20 13.43 -12.15
C LYS A 244 -19.78 14.83 -12.34
N GLN A 245 -20.63 15.29 -11.42
CA GLN A 245 -21.23 16.62 -11.49
C GLN A 245 -20.17 17.74 -11.39
N HIS A 246 -19.26 17.63 -10.43
CA HIS A 246 -18.23 18.64 -10.22
C HIS A 246 -17.18 18.66 -11.34
N LEU A 247 -16.71 17.50 -11.79
CA LEU A 247 -15.72 17.39 -12.84
C LEU A 247 -16.27 17.86 -14.20
N ALA A 248 -17.58 17.73 -14.45
CA ALA A 248 -18.20 18.32 -15.65
C ALA A 248 -18.10 19.86 -15.69
N SER A 249 -17.99 20.50 -14.51
CA SER A 249 -17.81 21.95 -14.37
C SER A 249 -16.32 22.33 -14.36
N LEU A 250 -15.52 21.63 -13.55
CA LEU A 250 -14.06 21.84 -13.44
C LEU A 250 -13.36 21.56 -14.77
N ARG A 251 -13.80 20.53 -15.50
CA ARG A 251 -13.23 20.08 -16.79
C ARG A 251 -11.70 20.00 -16.78
N PRO A 252 -11.08 19.25 -15.85
CA PRO A 252 -9.63 19.08 -15.86
C PRO A 252 -9.18 18.45 -17.19
N ASP A 253 -8.01 18.85 -17.66
CA ASP A 253 -7.45 18.36 -18.93
C ASP A 253 -6.93 16.93 -18.77
N VAL A 254 -6.39 16.60 -17.59
CA VAL A 254 -5.93 15.26 -17.23
C VAL A 254 -5.97 15.08 -15.71
N TYR A 255 -6.37 13.88 -15.27
CA TYR A 255 -6.22 13.44 -13.89
C TYR A 255 -4.92 12.65 -13.75
N PHE A 256 -4.04 13.08 -12.86
CA PHE A 256 -2.74 12.45 -12.64
C PHE A 256 -2.51 12.17 -11.17
N GLY A 257 -1.81 11.09 -10.88
CA GLY A 257 -1.36 10.79 -9.53
C GLY A 257 -0.52 9.54 -9.47
N ILE A 258 -0.19 9.12 -8.26
CA ILE A 258 0.28 7.76 -8.02
C ILE A 258 -0.85 6.77 -8.27
N ASP A 259 -0.49 5.56 -8.68
CA ASP A 259 -1.40 4.46 -8.99
C ASP A 259 -1.98 3.86 -7.69
N ASP A 260 -2.75 4.64 -6.93
CA ASP A 260 -3.36 4.16 -5.69
C ASP A 260 -4.50 3.15 -5.98
N ALA A 261 -4.48 2.02 -5.29
CA ALA A 261 -5.50 0.97 -5.40
C ALA A 261 -6.51 0.98 -4.22
N ASN A 262 -6.68 2.10 -3.51
CA ASN A 262 -7.51 2.17 -2.29
C ASN A 262 -8.66 3.18 -2.36
N GLU A 263 -8.41 4.41 -2.83
CA GLU A 263 -9.32 5.54 -2.63
C GLU A 263 -9.69 6.32 -3.89
N VAL A 264 -8.96 6.17 -4.99
CA VAL A 264 -9.16 6.98 -6.21
C VAL A 264 -10.25 6.46 -7.16
N TYR A 265 -10.84 5.29 -6.93
CA TYR A 265 -11.79 4.68 -7.87
C TYR A 265 -13.03 5.55 -8.19
N PRO A 266 -13.73 6.17 -7.21
CA PRO A 266 -14.90 6.98 -7.53
C PRO A 266 -14.60 8.15 -8.48
N ILE A 267 -13.46 8.82 -8.27
CA ILE A 267 -13.06 9.94 -9.14
C ILE A 267 -12.57 9.45 -10.50
N LEU A 268 -11.87 8.30 -10.55
CA LEU A 268 -11.46 7.67 -11.81
C LEU A 268 -12.65 7.26 -12.67
N PHE A 269 -13.69 6.68 -12.07
CA PHE A 269 -14.90 6.31 -12.78
C PHE A 269 -15.63 7.55 -13.34
N ALA A 270 -15.64 8.65 -12.58
CA ALA A 270 -16.19 9.93 -13.04
C ALA A 270 -15.36 10.52 -14.20
N CYS A 271 -14.03 10.47 -14.12
CA CYS A 271 -13.15 10.86 -15.22
C CYS A 271 -13.46 10.06 -16.48
N LYS A 272 -13.62 8.74 -16.36
CA LYS A 272 -13.91 7.85 -17.48
C LYS A 272 -15.25 8.16 -18.15
N GLU A 273 -16.31 8.38 -17.38
CA GLU A 273 -17.63 8.74 -17.94
C GLU A 273 -17.60 10.10 -18.65
N LEU A 274 -16.77 11.04 -18.17
CA LEU A 274 -16.63 12.37 -18.76
C LEU A 274 -15.57 12.45 -19.86
N GLY A 275 -14.85 11.36 -20.15
CA GLY A 275 -13.75 11.36 -21.12
C GLY A 275 -12.54 12.19 -20.70
N ILE A 276 -12.31 12.38 -19.41
CA ILE A 276 -11.12 13.02 -18.85
C ILE A 276 -10.00 11.98 -18.82
N PRO A 277 -8.89 12.16 -19.56
CA PRO A 277 -7.75 11.25 -19.52
C PRO A 277 -7.20 11.09 -18.10
N SER A 278 -6.85 9.87 -17.72
CA SER A 278 -6.30 9.55 -16.40
C SER A 278 -5.00 8.76 -16.48
N VAL A 279 -4.00 9.18 -15.72
CA VAL A 279 -2.65 8.59 -15.74
C VAL A 279 -2.15 8.35 -14.32
N GLY A 280 -1.87 7.09 -14.00
CA GLY A 280 -1.22 6.69 -12.75
C GLY A 280 0.30 6.67 -12.90
N TYR A 281 1.03 6.83 -11.79
CA TYR A 281 2.47 6.60 -11.71
C TYR A 281 2.74 5.55 -10.64
N GLN A 282 3.51 4.52 -10.98
CA GLN A 282 3.78 3.39 -10.10
C GLN A 282 4.28 3.83 -8.71
N LEU A 283 3.53 3.46 -7.69
CA LEU A 283 3.74 3.77 -6.27
C LEU A 283 4.81 2.88 -5.67
N GLY A 284 4.72 1.58 -5.92
CA GLY A 284 5.54 0.55 -5.27
C GLY A 284 5.80 -0.64 -6.17
N MET A 285 6.36 -1.72 -5.61
CA MET A 285 6.57 -2.95 -6.35
C MET A 285 5.25 -3.55 -6.83
N TYR A 286 5.29 -4.21 -7.98
CA TYR A 286 4.28 -5.17 -8.36
C TYR A 286 4.79 -6.59 -8.11
N ALA A 287 3.96 -7.39 -7.45
CA ALA A 287 4.23 -8.78 -7.12
C ALA A 287 2.90 -9.52 -7.07
N ARG A 288 2.90 -10.85 -7.26
CA ARG A 288 1.66 -11.65 -7.22
C ARG A 288 0.77 -11.35 -6.01
N ARG A 289 1.38 -11.17 -4.83
CA ARG A 289 0.71 -10.91 -3.54
C ARG A 289 0.32 -9.43 -3.33
N GLN A 290 0.34 -8.62 -4.39
CA GLN A 290 -0.24 -7.28 -4.44
C GLN A 290 -1.60 -7.37 -5.17
N ALA A 291 -2.56 -8.05 -4.54
CA ALA A 291 -3.79 -8.48 -5.20
C ALA A 291 -4.59 -7.33 -5.84
N GLY A 292 -4.58 -6.13 -5.24
CA GLY A 292 -5.27 -4.95 -5.77
C GLY A 292 -4.66 -4.36 -7.04
N TYR A 293 -3.44 -4.74 -7.40
CA TYR A 293 -2.77 -4.33 -8.65
C TYR A 293 -2.80 -5.44 -9.67
N VAL A 294 -2.56 -6.69 -9.22
CA VAL A 294 -2.46 -7.85 -10.12
C VAL A 294 -3.82 -8.32 -10.59
N MET A 295 -4.86 -8.27 -9.73
CA MET A 295 -6.20 -8.75 -10.08
C MET A 295 -6.18 -10.18 -10.64
N GLU A 296 -5.46 -11.09 -9.97
CA GLU A 296 -5.33 -12.51 -10.38
C GLU A 296 -6.72 -13.16 -10.46
N GLY A 297 -7.01 -13.81 -11.60
CA GLY A 297 -8.29 -14.49 -11.84
C GLY A 297 -9.44 -13.60 -12.32
N TRP A 298 -9.19 -12.32 -12.58
CA TRP A 298 -10.14 -11.39 -13.19
C TRP A 298 -9.96 -11.33 -14.72
N GLU A 299 -11.06 -11.12 -15.43
CA GLU A 299 -11.10 -11.06 -16.90
C GLU A 299 -11.06 -9.61 -17.43
N PRO A 300 -10.63 -9.40 -18.69
CA PRO A 300 -10.70 -8.10 -19.34
C PRO A 300 -12.09 -7.46 -19.22
N GLY A 301 -12.12 -6.18 -18.81
CA GLY A 301 -13.35 -5.42 -18.61
C GLY A 301 -13.95 -5.51 -17.20
N GLU A 302 -13.56 -6.49 -16.37
CA GLU A 302 -14.05 -6.61 -14.99
C GLU A 302 -13.33 -5.67 -14.00
N TYR A 303 -12.17 -5.14 -14.39
CA TYR A 303 -11.39 -4.16 -13.62
C TYR A 303 -11.21 -2.89 -14.43
N GLN A 304 -11.46 -1.74 -13.80
CA GLN A 304 -11.27 -0.43 -14.38
C GLN A 304 -10.51 0.44 -13.38
N TRP A 305 -9.51 1.16 -13.88
CA TRP A 305 -8.62 1.99 -13.07
C TRP A 305 -8.22 3.23 -13.86
N PHE A 306 -6.97 3.70 -13.76
CA PHE A 306 -6.42 4.71 -14.67
C PHE A 306 -6.49 4.23 -16.13
N ASP A 307 -6.53 5.14 -17.09
CA ASP A 307 -6.46 4.78 -18.53
C ASP A 307 -5.08 4.24 -18.89
N ASN A 308 -4.04 4.75 -18.24
CA ASN A 308 -2.68 4.24 -18.33
C ASN A 308 -1.95 4.36 -16.99
N VAL A 309 -0.93 3.53 -16.80
CA VAL A 309 -0.01 3.63 -15.66
C VAL A 309 1.42 3.70 -16.16
N ILE A 310 2.16 4.71 -15.70
CA ILE A 310 3.59 4.86 -15.91
C ILE A 310 4.30 3.93 -14.93
N VAL A 311 5.00 2.93 -15.46
CA VAL A 311 5.81 1.97 -14.68
C VAL A 311 7.28 2.34 -14.77
N TRP A 312 8.08 2.01 -13.75
CA TRP A 312 9.47 2.46 -13.69
C TRP A 312 10.36 1.84 -14.78
N GLY A 313 9.95 0.75 -15.39
CA GLY A 313 10.70 0.02 -16.42
C GLY A 313 9.96 -1.24 -16.86
N ALA A 314 10.45 -1.88 -17.93
CA ALA A 314 9.76 -2.99 -18.59
C ALA A 314 9.57 -4.21 -17.69
N TYR A 315 10.43 -4.39 -16.69
CA TYR A 315 10.29 -5.43 -15.68
C TYR A 315 8.93 -5.41 -14.98
N TRP A 316 8.44 -4.22 -14.61
CA TRP A 316 7.24 -4.08 -13.78
C TRP A 316 5.98 -4.44 -14.56
N GLU A 317 5.93 -4.11 -15.85
CA GLU A 317 4.88 -4.60 -16.74
C GLU A 317 4.93 -6.13 -16.86
N ALA A 318 6.10 -6.71 -17.10
CA ALA A 318 6.28 -8.16 -17.15
C ALA A 318 5.90 -8.85 -15.82
N ALA A 319 6.18 -8.22 -14.68
CA ALA A 319 5.81 -8.72 -13.35
C ALA A 319 4.28 -8.80 -13.17
N ILE A 320 3.53 -7.76 -13.55
CA ILE A 320 2.06 -7.79 -13.51
C ILE A 320 1.51 -8.84 -14.48
N ARG A 321 1.98 -8.82 -15.74
CA ARG A 321 1.42 -9.66 -16.82
C ARG A 321 1.60 -11.16 -16.59
N ARG A 322 2.55 -11.57 -15.74
CA ARG A 322 2.69 -12.97 -15.30
C ARG A 322 1.44 -13.52 -14.60
N HIS A 323 0.66 -12.64 -13.96
CA HIS A 323 -0.45 -13.03 -13.10
C HIS A 323 -1.77 -12.35 -13.45
N SER A 324 -1.74 -11.38 -14.35
CA SER A 324 -2.89 -10.54 -14.71
C SER A 324 -3.23 -10.61 -16.18
N ARG A 325 -4.53 -10.65 -16.49
CA ARG A 325 -5.06 -10.57 -17.86
C ARG A 325 -5.93 -9.33 -18.10
N VAL A 326 -6.22 -8.55 -17.06
CA VAL A 326 -7.20 -7.45 -17.14
C VAL A 326 -6.71 -6.23 -17.92
N PHE A 327 -5.39 -6.07 -18.05
CA PHE A 327 -4.79 -4.90 -18.67
C PHE A 327 -4.54 -5.11 -20.17
N PRO A 328 -5.08 -4.24 -21.04
CA PRO A 328 -4.83 -4.36 -22.47
C PRO A 328 -3.35 -4.13 -22.83
N GLU A 329 -2.98 -4.48 -24.05
CA GLU A 329 -1.67 -4.11 -24.62
C GLU A 329 -1.54 -2.58 -24.69
N GLY A 330 -0.34 -2.05 -24.45
CA GLY A 330 -0.09 -0.60 -24.41
C GLY A 330 -0.64 0.12 -23.18
N TYR A 331 -1.23 -0.58 -22.21
CA TYR A 331 -1.72 0.01 -20.96
C TYR A 331 -0.60 0.62 -20.11
N PHE A 332 0.51 -0.11 -19.94
CA PHE A 332 1.64 0.33 -19.15
C PHE A 332 2.60 1.18 -20.01
N LEU A 333 2.90 2.37 -19.52
CA LEU A 333 3.80 3.33 -20.17
C LEU A 333 5.17 3.24 -19.51
N GLN A 334 6.23 3.22 -20.31
CA GLN A 334 7.59 3.15 -19.79
C GLN A 334 8.01 4.52 -19.23
N GLY A 335 8.29 4.58 -17.94
CA GLY A 335 8.79 5.76 -17.24
C GLY A 335 10.04 5.45 -16.43
N ALA A 336 10.35 6.26 -15.41
CA ALA A 336 11.58 6.17 -14.64
C ALA A 336 11.32 5.86 -13.17
N ASN A 337 12.38 5.60 -12.39
CA ASN A 337 12.24 5.66 -10.93
C ASN A 337 11.80 7.08 -10.53
N LYS A 338 10.81 7.17 -9.64
CA LYS A 338 10.32 8.45 -9.10
C LYS A 338 11.23 9.04 -8.01
N HIS A 339 12.25 8.29 -7.60
CA HIS A 339 13.22 8.69 -6.59
C HIS A 339 14.58 8.94 -7.24
N SER A 340 15.14 10.13 -6.99
CA SER A 340 16.47 10.51 -7.48
C SER A 340 17.58 9.97 -6.57
N TYR A 341 18.02 8.72 -6.76
CA TYR A 341 19.28 8.22 -6.19
C TYR A 341 20.46 8.52 -7.14
N GLY A 342 21.65 8.73 -6.58
CA GLY A 342 22.86 9.01 -7.36
C GLY A 342 23.39 7.80 -8.12
N TYR A 343 23.30 6.61 -7.50
CA TYR A 343 23.79 5.34 -8.05
C TYR A 343 25.27 5.35 -8.46
N ARG A 344 26.07 6.22 -7.83
CA ARG A 344 27.52 6.27 -8.10
C ARG A 344 28.22 5.12 -7.35
N ARG A 345 28.99 4.33 -8.08
CA ARG A 345 29.84 3.27 -7.52
C ARG A 345 31.15 3.90 -7.04
N LEU A 346 31.20 4.22 -5.74
CA LEU A 346 32.39 4.78 -5.08
C LEU A 346 33.14 3.66 -4.34
N GLU A 347 34.43 3.86 -4.15
CA GLU A 347 35.24 3.04 -3.24
C GLU A 347 35.19 3.64 -1.82
N SER A 348 35.29 2.79 -0.80
CA SER A 348 35.35 3.23 0.60
C SER A 348 36.39 2.46 1.41
N PRO A 349 37.24 3.14 2.19
CA PRO A 349 38.17 2.47 3.10
C PRO A 349 37.47 1.78 4.28
N ARG A 350 36.16 2.07 4.49
CA ARG A 350 35.32 1.43 5.52
C ARG A 350 34.54 0.23 4.99
N PHE A 351 34.74 -0.13 3.72
CA PHE A 351 34.14 -1.31 3.12
C PHE A 351 34.53 -2.58 3.88
N SER A 352 33.59 -3.50 4.01
CA SER A 352 33.83 -4.84 4.51
C SER A 352 32.85 -5.80 3.85
N PRO A 353 33.27 -7.04 3.51
CA PRO A 353 32.37 -8.09 3.02
C PRO A 353 31.18 -8.36 3.95
N ARG A 354 31.34 -8.03 5.24
CA ARG A 354 30.36 -8.23 6.30
C ARG A 354 29.57 -6.97 6.69
N ASN A 355 29.61 -5.92 5.88
CA ASN A 355 28.73 -4.77 6.05
C ASN A 355 27.38 -5.04 5.38
N ILE A 356 26.33 -5.08 6.18
CA ILE A 356 24.96 -5.38 5.72
C ILE A 356 23.99 -4.26 6.08
N LEU A 357 23.22 -3.81 5.09
CA LEU A 357 22.14 -2.83 5.26
C LEU A 357 20.80 -3.55 5.36
N ILE A 358 20.09 -3.32 6.46
CA ILE A 358 18.75 -3.86 6.73
C ILE A 358 17.76 -2.70 6.91
N PRO A 359 16.83 -2.48 5.98
CA PRO A 359 15.80 -1.45 6.14
C PRO A 359 14.74 -1.79 7.18
N TYR A 360 14.14 -0.75 7.76
CA TYR A 360 12.95 -0.91 8.58
C TYR A 360 11.79 -1.51 7.81
N GLU A 361 11.15 -2.53 8.40
CA GLU A 361 10.02 -3.26 7.90
C GLU A 361 8.96 -3.42 9.00
N PHE A 362 7.68 -3.34 8.63
CA PHE A 362 6.57 -3.25 9.59
C PHE A 362 5.34 -4.12 9.27
N TRP A 363 5.34 -4.86 8.15
CA TRP A 363 4.26 -5.81 7.82
C TRP A 363 4.67 -7.28 7.95
N GLY A 364 5.97 -7.57 7.82
CA GLY A 364 6.50 -8.93 7.93
C GLY A 364 6.74 -9.35 9.38
N ASN A 365 7.30 -10.55 9.53
CA ASN A 365 7.65 -11.12 10.82
C ASN A 365 8.88 -10.44 11.43
N THR A 366 8.68 -9.25 11.97
CA THR A 366 9.76 -8.41 12.55
C THR A 366 10.51 -9.11 13.67
N GLN A 367 9.87 -9.99 14.44
CA GLN A 367 10.54 -10.82 15.45
C GLN A 367 11.55 -11.80 14.79
N LEU A 368 11.13 -12.51 13.74
CA LEU A 368 12.00 -13.43 13.02
C LEU A 368 13.15 -12.67 12.35
N ILE A 369 12.88 -11.51 11.72
CA ILE A 369 13.94 -10.65 11.17
C ILE A 369 14.91 -10.20 12.28
N GLY A 370 14.40 -9.91 13.49
CA GLY A 370 15.23 -9.63 14.65
C GLY A 370 16.17 -10.78 15.04
N ARG A 371 15.78 -12.03 14.79
CA ARG A 371 16.66 -13.19 14.97
C ARG A 371 17.74 -13.28 13.89
N TYR A 372 17.41 -12.95 12.63
CA TYR A 372 18.42 -12.79 11.58
C TYR A 372 19.46 -11.73 11.97
N ILE A 373 19.01 -10.56 12.42
CA ILE A 373 19.89 -9.47 12.88
C ILE A 373 20.83 -9.94 13.99
N GLN A 374 20.31 -10.62 15.03
CA GLN A 374 21.14 -11.16 16.12
C GLN A 374 22.19 -12.13 15.60
N LYS A 375 21.79 -13.11 14.78
CA LYS A 375 22.71 -14.11 14.23
C LYS A 375 23.78 -13.49 13.34
N LEU A 376 23.43 -12.50 12.52
CA LEU A 376 24.39 -11.75 11.71
C LEU A 376 25.42 -11.02 12.59
N ILE A 377 24.96 -10.35 13.65
CA ILE A 377 25.81 -9.66 14.61
C ILE A 377 26.77 -10.64 15.31
N ASP A 378 26.31 -11.85 15.65
CA ASP A 378 27.14 -12.90 16.26
C ASP A 378 28.17 -13.47 15.28
N LEU A 379 27.80 -13.56 14.00
CA LEU A 379 28.70 -13.92 12.90
C LEU A 379 29.66 -12.79 12.52
N GLY A 380 29.66 -11.66 13.25
CA GLY A 380 30.58 -10.55 13.05
C GLY A 380 30.22 -9.63 11.88
N TYR A 381 28.95 -9.59 11.47
CA TYR A 381 28.46 -8.57 10.55
C TYR A 381 28.28 -7.22 11.26
N THR A 382 28.62 -6.16 10.54
CA THR A 382 28.24 -4.79 10.91
C THR A 382 26.88 -4.52 10.30
N VAL A 383 25.86 -4.41 11.16
CA VAL A 383 24.47 -4.19 10.74
C VAL A 383 24.17 -2.69 10.69
N PHE A 384 23.99 -2.19 9.48
CA PHE A 384 23.47 -0.85 9.19
C PHE A 384 21.94 -0.94 9.11
N PHE A 385 21.23 -0.25 9.98
CA PHE A 385 19.78 -0.29 10.04
C PHE A 385 19.18 1.00 9.49
N LYS A 386 18.46 0.91 8.36
CA LYS A 386 17.86 2.07 7.68
C LYS A 386 16.50 2.41 8.25
N PHE A 387 16.41 3.52 8.96
CA PHE A 387 15.16 4.06 9.49
C PHE A 387 14.29 4.67 8.39
N LYS A 388 12.98 4.51 8.54
CA LYS A 388 11.99 5.25 7.74
C LYS A 388 11.79 6.65 8.33
N PRO A 389 11.67 7.72 7.52
CA PRO A 389 11.63 9.09 8.02
C PRO A 389 10.34 9.46 8.76
N ASP A 390 9.25 8.71 8.59
CA ASP A 390 7.92 9.02 9.13
C ASP A 390 7.59 8.34 10.47
N GLU A 391 8.53 7.59 11.06
CA GLU A 391 8.36 6.94 12.36
C GLU A 391 9.56 7.18 13.28
N ARG A 392 9.32 7.24 14.60
CA ARG A 392 10.41 7.42 15.59
C ARG A 392 11.36 6.21 15.57
N PRO A 393 12.70 6.41 15.49
CA PRO A 393 13.68 5.33 15.41
C PRO A 393 13.55 4.26 16.50
N LEU A 394 13.30 4.68 17.74
CA LEU A 394 13.18 3.73 18.85
C LEU A 394 12.02 2.74 18.65
N ARG A 395 10.87 3.21 18.15
CA ARG A 395 9.71 2.33 17.86
C ARG A 395 9.99 1.35 16.73
N GLN A 396 10.77 1.79 15.73
CA GLN A 396 11.19 0.94 14.62
C GLN A 396 12.06 -0.22 15.13
N LEU A 397 13.07 0.05 15.96
CA LEU A 397 13.91 -1.00 16.55
C LEU A 397 13.16 -1.91 17.52
N ASP A 398 12.24 -1.35 18.33
CA ASP A 398 11.44 -2.13 19.29
C ASP A 398 10.61 -3.23 18.59
N SER A 399 10.25 -3.01 17.33
CA SER A 399 9.50 -3.98 16.51
C SER A 399 10.26 -5.30 16.32
N TYR A 400 11.59 -5.28 16.33
CA TYR A 400 12.42 -6.46 16.07
C TYR A 400 12.69 -7.29 17.33
N CYS A 401 12.21 -6.86 18.49
CA CYS A 401 12.39 -7.54 19.77
C CYS A 401 13.87 -7.88 20.09
N LEU A 402 14.80 -7.03 19.66
CA LEU A 402 16.23 -7.20 19.93
C LEU A 402 16.54 -6.97 21.41
N PRO A 403 17.36 -7.82 22.05
CA PRO A 403 17.89 -7.54 23.37
C PRO A 403 18.74 -6.26 23.38
N PRO A 404 18.83 -5.53 24.51
CA PRO A 404 19.55 -4.26 24.60
C PRO A 404 20.99 -4.29 24.09
N GLU A 405 21.71 -5.39 24.34
CA GLU A 405 23.10 -5.61 23.94
C GLU A 405 23.30 -5.77 22.43
N TYR A 406 22.31 -6.28 21.69
CA TYR A 406 22.34 -6.31 20.23
C TYR A 406 21.92 -4.97 19.65
N ARG A 407 20.93 -4.33 20.27
CA ARG A 407 20.44 -3.01 19.85
C ARG A 407 21.54 -1.95 19.86
N SER A 408 22.43 -1.98 20.85
CA SER A 408 23.53 -1.01 20.96
C SER A 408 24.63 -1.20 19.90
N ARG A 409 24.66 -2.33 19.20
CA ARG A 409 25.64 -2.66 18.16
C ARG A 409 25.19 -2.28 16.74
N ILE A 410 23.96 -1.78 16.59
CA ILE A 410 23.40 -1.37 15.30
C ILE A 410 23.93 0.01 14.88
N VAL A 411 24.40 0.10 13.64
CA VAL A 411 24.72 1.38 13.01
C VAL A 411 23.43 2.01 12.48
N GLN A 412 23.11 3.22 12.95
CA GLN A 412 21.87 3.90 12.59
C GLN A 412 22.01 4.63 11.25
N VAL A 413 21.13 4.34 10.30
CA VAL A 413 21.12 4.97 8.98
C VAL A 413 19.81 5.72 8.77
N PHE A 414 19.91 7.01 8.42
CA PHE A 414 18.75 7.87 8.15
C PHE A 414 18.55 8.17 6.66
N GLU A 415 19.62 8.16 5.87
CA GLU A 415 19.60 8.47 4.45
C GLU A 415 20.45 7.46 3.68
N ILE A 416 20.07 7.20 2.43
CA ILE A 416 20.88 6.41 1.51
C ILE A 416 21.65 7.38 0.64
N THR A 417 22.98 7.31 0.68
CA THR A 417 23.88 8.09 -0.18
C THR A 417 24.85 7.17 -0.91
N ASP A 418 25.49 7.68 -1.95
CA ASP A 418 26.52 6.93 -2.68
C ASP A 418 27.69 6.52 -1.76
N GLU A 419 28.07 7.40 -0.83
CA GLU A 419 29.17 7.18 0.12
C GLU A 419 28.82 6.09 1.14
N LEU A 420 27.59 6.08 1.67
CA LEU A 420 27.13 5.00 2.52
C LEU A 420 27.14 3.69 1.73
N MET A 421 26.58 3.70 0.53
CA MET A 421 26.48 2.48 -0.29
C MET A 421 27.86 1.95 -0.68
N ALA A 422 28.89 2.78 -0.76
CA ALA A 422 30.28 2.34 -0.93
C ALA A 422 30.81 1.48 0.23
N GLU A 423 30.27 1.64 1.45
CA GLU A 423 30.62 0.82 2.61
C GLU A 423 29.89 -0.52 2.65
N ILE A 424 28.70 -0.58 2.06
CA ILE A 424 27.79 -1.75 2.14
C ILE A 424 28.16 -2.78 1.09
N ASN A 425 28.21 -4.06 1.49
CA ASN A 425 28.35 -5.19 0.56
C ASN A 425 27.01 -5.88 0.30
N VAL A 426 26.22 -6.06 1.36
CA VAL A 426 24.94 -6.80 1.31
C VAL A 426 23.79 -5.87 1.69
N VAL A 427 22.69 -5.94 0.95
CA VAL A 427 21.40 -5.35 1.36
C VAL A 427 20.43 -6.49 1.62
N ALA A 428 19.73 -6.46 2.76
CA ALA A 428 18.82 -7.52 3.14
C ALA A 428 17.49 -7.03 3.72
N GLY A 429 16.44 -7.81 3.52
CA GLY A 429 15.10 -7.55 4.05
C GLY A 429 14.16 -8.72 3.75
N ALA A 430 12.89 -8.61 4.11
CA ALA A 430 11.88 -9.62 3.82
C ALA A 430 10.71 -9.09 2.96
N MET A 431 10.50 -7.77 2.91
CA MET A 431 9.29 -7.19 2.31
C MET A 431 9.43 -5.82 1.65
N THR A 432 10.53 -5.09 1.88
CA THR A 432 10.61 -3.68 1.46
C THR A 432 10.87 -3.50 -0.04
N THR A 433 10.19 -2.51 -0.65
CA THR A 433 10.49 -2.06 -2.03
C THR A 433 11.89 -1.48 -2.16
N LEU A 434 12.48 -1.00 -1.05
CA LEU A 434 13.81 -0.43 -1.04
C LEU A 434 14.88 -1.42 -1.54
N LEU A 435 14.65 -2.74 -1.43
CA LEU A 435 15.61 -3.70 -2.00
C LEU A 435 15.73 -3.54 -3.51
N PHE A 436 14.62 -3.32 -4.23
CA PHE A 436 14.65 -3.05 -5.67
C PHE A 436 15.33 -1.72 -5.98
N ASP A 437 15.00 -0.66 -5.23
CA ASP A 437 15.61 0.66 -5.41
C ASP A 437 17.13 0.65 -5.24
N LEU A 438 17.67 -0.28 -4.44
CA LEU A 438 19.11 -0.39 -4.16
C LEU A 438 19.85 -1.35 -5.10
N LEU A 439 19.14 -2.14 -5.91
CA LEU A 439 19.76 -3.03 -6.89
C LEU A 439 20.82 -2.32 -7.76
N PRO A 440 20.59 -1.08 -8.29
CA PRO A 440 21.56 -0.40 -9.15
C PRO A 440 22.93 -0.14 -8.54
N TYR A 441 23.04 -0.13 -7.21
CA TYR A 441 24.34 -0.05 -6.52
C TYR A 441 25.20 -1.33 -6.64
N GLY A 442 24.71 -2.39 -7.29
CA GLY A 442 25.50 -3.59 -7.56
C GLY A 442 25.62 -4.58 -6.40
N LYS A 443 24.95 -4.32 -5.28
CA LYS A 443 25.12 -5.05 -4.02
C LYS A 443 24.54 -6.46 -4.07
N GLU A 444 25.10 -7.36 -3.25
CA GLU A 444 24.44 -8.63 -2.99
C GLU A 444 23.11 -8.35 -2.29
N THR A 445 22.03 -8.94 -2.79
CA THR A 445 20.70 -8.74 -2.19
C THR A 445 20.19 -10.03 -1.60
N TRP A 446 19.86 -10.00 -0.32
CA TRP A 446 19.30 -11.12 0.41
C TRP A 446 17.84 -10.87 0.75
N VAL A 447 17.02 -11.90 0.52
CA VAL A 447 15.65 -11.95 1.00
C VAL A 447 15.59 -12.97 2.13
N PHE A 448 15.38 -12.50 3.35
CA PHE A 448 15.21 -13.37 4.51
C PHE A 448 13.95 -14.22 4.35
N GLU A 449 14.08 -15.54 4.54
CA GLU A 449 12.94 -16.43 4.47
C GLU A 449 12.04 -16.20 5.70
N THR A 450 10.81 -15.77 5.42
CA THR A 450 9.71 -15.60 6.37
C THR A 450 8.41 -16.05 5.70
N GLU A 451 7.34 -16.19 6.47
CA GLU A 451 6.00 -16.46 5.92
C GLU A 451 5.46 -15.31 5.04
N PHE A 452 6.02 -14.10 5.18
CA PHE A 452 5.66 -12.93 4.38
C PHE A 452 6.39 -12.97 3.02
N ARG A 453 5.89 -13.77 2.09
CA ARG A 453 6.55 -14.08 0.81
C ARG A 453 6.35 -13.02 -0.29
N LEU A 454 6.37 -11.74 0.04
CA LEU A 454 6.11 -10.67 -0.93
C LEU A 454 7.21 -10.56 -2.01
N LEU A 455 8.47 -10.82 -1.63
CA LEU A 455 9.65 -10.69 -2.51
C LEU A 455 10.05 -11.98 -3.24
N ASP A 456 9.19 -13.01 -3.25
CA ASP A 456 9.48 -14.27 -3.96
C ASP A 456 9.81 -14.08 -5.44
N ASP A 457 9.16 -13.12 -6.10
CA ASP A 457 9.38 -12.89 -7.53
C ASP A 457 10.78 -12.28 -7.78
N MET A 458 11.28 -11.45 -6.85
CA MET A 458 12.67 -10.96 -6.86
C MET A 458 13.70 -12.10 -6.80
N ILE A 459 13.41 -13.15 -6.02
CA ILE A 459 14.27 -14.34 -5.93
C ILE A 459 14.20 -15.14 -7.23
N LYS A 460 12.98 -15.43 -7.73
CA LYS A 460 12.77 -16.22 -8.95
C LYS A 460 13.42 -15.58 -10.18
N ASP A 461 13.40 -14.25 -10.24
CA ASP A 461 13.95 -13.48 -11.34
C ASP A 461 15.48 -13.29 -11.21
N GLY A 462 16.11 -13.87 -10.18
CA GLY A 462 17.57 -13.87 -9.99
C GLY A 462 18.13 -12.60 -9.34
N PHE A 463 17.29 -11.65 -8.95
CA PHE A 463 17.73 -10.38 -8.35
C PHE A 463 18.17 -10.50 -6.90
N ALA A 464 17.72 -11.53 -6.19
CA ALA A 464 18.10 -11.78 -4.80
C ALA A 464 18.34 -13.26 -4.51
N ARG A 465 19.15 -13.53 -3.49
CA ARG A 465 19.28 -14.85 -2.87
C ARG A 465 18.26 -14.97 -1.73
N ARG A 466 17.54 -16.10 -1.67
CA ARG A 466 16.79 -16.45 -0.45
C ARG A 466 17.75 -16.91 0.63
N VAL A 467 17.61 -16.40 1.85
CA VAL A 467 18.48 -16.74 2.97
C VAL A 467 17.64 -17.27 4.12
N ARG A 468 17.95 -18.49 4.57
CA ARG A 468 17.35 -19.07 5.78
C ARG A 468 18.17 -18.77 7.02
N LEU A 469 17.51 -18.75 8.17
CA LEU A 469 18.13 -18.39 9.44
C LEU A 469 19.19 -19.42 9.85
N ASP A 470 18.91 -20.70 9.66
CA ASP A 470 19.81 -21.82 9.95
C ASP A 470 21.01 -21.83 9.00
N GLU A 471 20.80 -21.57 7.71
CA GLU A 471 21.84 -21.56 6.66
C GLU A 471 22.81 -20.36 6.72
N LEU A 472 22.56 -19.34 7.55
CA LEU A 472 23.38 -18.12 7.60
C LEU A 472 24.87 -18.36 7.88
N GLU A 473 25.22 -19.42 8.62
CA GLU A 473 26.61 -19.73 9.01
C GLU A 473 27.42 -20.26 7.83
N ASP A 474 26.74 -20.88 6.87
CA ASP A 474 27.32 -21.48 5.68
C ASP A 474 27.54 -20.47 4.55
N ILE A 475 26.90 -19.30 4.66
CA ILE A 475 27.03 -18.23 3.67
C ILE A 475 28.34 -17.48 3.89
N LYS A 476 29.29 -17.71 2.98
CA LYS A 476 30.50 -16.90 2.86
C LYS A 476 30.18 -15.64 2.06
N PRO A 477 30.31 -14.43 2.65
CA PRO A 477 30.12 -13.20 1.91
C PRO A 477 31.22 -13.07 0.85
N GLU A 478 30.83 -12.69 -0.36
CA GLU A 478 31.78 -12.41 -1.44
C GLU A 478 32.66 -11.20 -1.07
N GLU A 479 33.93 -11.20 -1.48
CA GLU A 479 34.89 -10.13 -1.14
C GLU A 479 34.47 -8.76 -1.68
N LEU A 480 33.89 -8.73 -2.88
CA LEU A 480 33.22 -7.56 -3.45
C LEU A 480 32.16 -8.07 -4.43
N THR A 481 30.89 -7.82 -4.14
CA THR A 481 29.83 -8.14 -5.10
C THR A 481 29.63 -6.97 -6.05
N GLU A 482 29.99 -7.16 -7.31
CA GLU A 482 29.55 -6.30 -8.42
C GLU A 482 28.61 -7.08 -9.33
N ARG A 483 27.32 -7.05 -9.02
CA ARG A 483 26.34 -7.59 -9.97
C ARG A 483 26.33 -6.72 -11.22
N ASN A 484 26.62 -7.36 -12.36
CA ASN A 484 26.41 -6.78 -13.67
C ASN A 484 24.97 -7.11 -14.10
N MET A 485 24.05 -6.19 -13.85
CA MET A 485 22.64 -6.32 -14.21
C MET A 485 22.22 -5.12 -15.04
N ASP A 486 21.39 -5.36 -16.07
CA ASP A 486 20.81 -4.25 -16.84
C ASP A 486 19.69 -3.59 -16.03
N TYR A 487 20.07 -2.63 -15.20
CA TYR A 487 19.13 -1.88 -14.37
C TYR A 487 18.12 -1.09 -15.19
N ARG A 488 18.37 -0.83 -16.48
CA ARG A 488 17.41 -0.16 -17.38
C ARG A 488 16.14 -0.97 -17.59
N TYR A 489 16.22 -2.29 -17.39
CA TYR A 489 15.05 -3.16 -17.39
C TYR A 489 14.13 -2.90 -16.19
N LEU A 490 14.70 -2.54 -15.03
CA LEU A 490 13.97 -2.21 -13.80
C LEU A 490 13.54 -0.74 -13.74
N PHE A 491 14.45 0.15 -14.14
CA PHE A 491 14.35 1.59 -14.07
C PHE A 491 14.85 2.20 -15.38
N ASN A 492 13.94 2.64 -16.25
CA ASN A 492 14.33 3.31 -17.49
C ASN A 492 15.22 4.53 -17.18
N ASP A 493 16.18 4.80 -18.06
CA ASP A 493 17.12 5.92 -17.94
C ASP A 493 16.55 7.26 -18.43
N THR A 494 15.34 7.25 -19.02
CA THR A 494 14.62 8.47 -19.42
C THR A 494 14.42 9.39 -18.21
N PRO A 495 14.84 10.67 -18.26
CA PRO A 495 14.63 11.60 -17.15
C PRO A 495 13.15 11.74 -16.77
N LEU A 496 12.86 11.85 -15.46
CA LEU A 496 11.48 11.99 -14.97
C LEU A 496 10.73 13.14 -15.65
N THR A 497 11.41 14.26 -15.93
CA THR A 497 10.84 15.39 -16.67
C THR A 497 10.33 14.99 -18.05
N GLU A 498 11.13 14.28 -18.84
CA GLU A 498 10.74 13.81 -20.18
C GLU A 498 9.61 12.78 -20.12
N VAL A 499 9.61 11.91 -19.11
CA VAL A 499 8.52 10.95 -18.86
C VAL A 499 7.21 11.69 -18.62
N LEU A 500 7.21 12.70 -17.74
CA LEU A 500 6.02 13.48 -17.43
C LEU A 500 5.56 14.35 -18.60
N GLU A 501 6.48 14.92 -19.39
CA GLU A 501 6.13 15.63 -20.62
C GLU A 501 5.44 14.71 -21.62
N ARG A 502 6.05 13.56 -21.90
CA ARG A 502 5.57 12.60 -22.89
C ARG A 502 4.23 11.99 -22.51
N HIS A 503 4.04 11.67 -21.24
CA HIS A 503 2.89 10.87 -20.80
C HIS A 503 1.86 11.67 -19.99
N VAL A 504 2.15 12.85 -19.48
CA VAL A 504 1.16 13.62 -18.71
C VAL A 504 0.85 14.93 -19.41
N LEU A 505 1.87 15.74 -19.65
CA LEU A 505 1.67 17.10 -20.19
C LEU A 505 1.23 17.09 -21.66
N SER A 506 1.64 16.09 -22.44
CA SER A 506 1.17 15.89 -23.82
C SER A 506 -0.35 15.68 -23.94
N ARG A 507 -1.01 15.30 -22.84
CA ARG A 507 -2.47 15.10 -22.77
C ARG A 507 -3.22 16.41 -22.48
N MET A 508 -2.50 17.46 -22.12
CA MET A 508 -3.07 18.79 -21.93
C MET A 508 -3.09 19.52 -23.28
N PRO A 509 -4.21 20.14 -23.67
CA PRO A 509 -4.29 20.88 -24.94
C PRO A 509 -3.29 22.05 -24.93
N ASN A 510 -2.35 22.04 -25.89
CA ASN A 510 -1.26 23.01 -26.15
C ASN A 510 -1.31 24.29 -25.29
N ARG A 511 -0.71 24.21 -24.10
CA ARG A 511 -0.36 25.36 -23.24
C ARG A 511 1.06 25.20 -22.68
N VAL A 512 1.99 24.75 -23.53
CA VAL A 512 3.43 24.89 -23.28
C VAL A 512 3.88 26.24 -23.80
#